data_AF-A0A966HH07-F1
#
_entry.id   AF-A0A966HH07-F1
#
_cell.length_a   1.000
_cell.length_b   1.000
_cell.length_c   1.000
_cell.angle_alpha   90.00
_cell.angle_beta   90.00
_cell.angle_gamma   90.00
#
_symmetry.space_group_name_H-M   'P 1'
#
loop_
_entity.id
_entity.type
_entity.pdbx_description
1 polymer ?
#
loop_
_entity_poly.entity_id
_entity_poly.type
_entity_poly.pdbx_seq_one_letter_code
_entity_poly.pdbx_strand_id
1 'polypeptide(L)'
;MKCPICYYPDTKVIDSRVATDGLSIRRRRECLKCAFRFSTYEEVEILDLMIVKRDGRRESYNREKLVNGLKKSCEKRPITQDRFKRLIHAIERDLQRLKKSEITS
;
A
#
# COMPACT_ATOMS: atom_id res chain seq x y z
N MET A 1 12.19 12.14 4.28
CA MET A 1 12.36 10.80 4.88
C MET A 1 13.56 10.84 5.79
N LYS A 2 13.40 10.61 7.10
CA LYS A 2 14.51 10.59 8.07
C LYS A 2 15.33 9.29 7.94
N CYS A 3 16.62 9.36 8.23
CA CYS A 3 17.47 8.17 8.33
C CYS A 3 17.00 7.28 9.50
N PRO A 4 16.82 5.96 9.30
CA PRO A 4 16.35 5.05 10.36
C PRO A 4 17.39 4.81 11.47
N ILE A 5 18.67 5.15 11.24
CA ILE A 5 19.75 4.91 12.20
C ILE A 5 20.05 6.17 13.02
N CYS A 6 20.28 7.32 12.35
CA CYS A 6 20.71 8.55 13.02
C CYS A 6 19.64 9.65 13.04
N TYR A 7 18.42 9.37 12.55
CA TYR A 7 17.28 10.29 12.50
C TYR A 7 17.49 11.61 11.74
N TYR A 8 18.61 11.74 11.02
CA TYR A 8 18.92 12.91 10.21
C TYR A 8 17.88 13.09 9.08
N PRO A 9 17.35 14.31 8.86
CA PRO A 9 16.25 14.55 7.94
C PRO A 9 16.64 14.43 6.47
N ASP A 10 17.89 14.72 6.12
CA ASP A 10 18.31 14.77 4.73
C ASP A 10 18.84 13.42 4.24
N THR A 11 18.16 12.89 3.24
CA THR A 11 18.47 11.61 2.60
C THR A 11 18.40 11.76 1.09
N LYS A 12 19.45 11.32 0.40
CA LYS A 12 19.58 11.39 -1.06
C LYS A 12 19.00 10.14 -1.70
N VAL A 13 18.20 10.29 -2.75
CA VAL A 13 17.74 9.18 -3.59
C VAL A 13 18.86 8.80 -4.55
N ILE A 14 19.27 7.53 -4.54
CA ILE A 14 20.34 6.99 -5.40
C ILE A 14 19.74 6.30 -6.63
N ASP A 15 18.69 5.52 -6.44
CA ASP A 15 18.12 4.66 -7.46
C ASP A 15 16.61 4.59 -7.24
N SER A 16 15.84 4.66 -8.33
CA SER A 16 14.38 4.59 -8.32
C SER A 16 13.95 3.57 -9.38
N ARG A 17 13.25 2.52 -8.95
CA ARG A 17 12.74 1.47 -9.82
C ARG A 17 11.26 1.25 -9.56
N VAL A 18 10.51 0.92 -10.60
CA VAL A 18 9.17 0.36 -10.45
C VAL A 18 9.33 -1.00 -9.77
N ALA A 19 8.59 -1.23 -8.69
CA ALA A 19 8.59 -2.50 -7.99
C ALA A 19 7.92 -3.58 -8.84
N THR A 20 8.16 -4.84 -8.47
CA THR A 20 7.75 -6.03 -9.24
C THR A 20 6.23 -6.14 -9.42
N ASP A 21 5.45 -5.43 -8.60
CA ASP A 21 3.99 -5.35 -8.67
C ASP A 21 3.48 -4.33 -9.71
N GLY A 22 4.37 -3.50 -10.28
CA GLY A 22 4.05 -2.47 -11.27
C GLY A 22 3.25 -1.28 -10.71
N LEU A 23 2.98 -1.26 -9.41
CA LEU A 23 2.08 -0.30 -8.76
C LEU A 23 2.77 0.49 -7.64
N SER A 24 3.96 0.07 -7.23
CA SER A 24 4.77 0.78 -6.26
C SER A 24 6.13 1.18 -6.82
N ILE A 25 6.70 2.25 -6.28
CA ILE A 25 8.05 2.71 -6.63
C ILE A 25 8.97 2.39 -5.47
N ARG A 26 9.99 1.59 -5.72
CA ARG A 26 11.07 1.34 -4.77
C ARG A 26 12.18 2.37 -4.99
N ARG A 27 12.48 3.16 -3.96
CA ARG A 27 13.58 4.13 -3.96
C ARG A 27 14.67 3.72 -3.00
N ARG A 28 15.90 3.56 -3.49
CA ARG A 28 17.09 3.38 -2.65
C ARG A 28 17.59 4.75 -2.21
N ARG A 29 17.69 4.98 -0.90
CA ARG A 29 18.12 6.23 -0.29
C ARG A 29 19.41 6.03 0.50
N GLU A 30 20.20 7.08 0.61
CA GLU A 30 21.40 7.16 1.45
C GLU A 30 21.35 8.39 2.34
N CYS A 31 21.73 8.21 3.61
CA CYS A 31 21.83 9.31 4.55
C CYS A 31 23.11 10.13 4.28
N LEU A 32 22.97 11.46 4.22
CA LEU A 32 24.11 12.36 4.00
C LEU A 32 25.03 12.48 5.22
N LYS A 33 24.57 12.10 6.42
CA LYS A 33 25.35 12.18 7.66
C LYS A 33 26.11 10.90 7.98
N CYS A 34 25.46 9.74 7.91
CA CYS A 34 26.06 8.45 8.30
C CYS A 34 26.28 7.48 7.14
N ALA A 35 26.04 7.90 5.89
CA ALA A 35 26.13 7.08 4.68
C ALA A 35 25.27 5.79 4.68
N PHE A 36 24.36 5.64 5.63
CA PHE A 36 23.51 4.46 5.73
C PHE A 36 22.52 4.39 4.56
N ARG A 37 22.45 3.23 3.91
CA ARG A 37 21.59 2.97 2.76
C ARG A 37 20.35 2.19 3.15
N PHE A 38 19.19 2.64 2.70
CA PHE A 38 17.91 1.99 2.95
C PHE A 38 16.99 2.08 1.73
N SER A 39 15.93 1.27 1.69
CA SER A 39 14.92 1.31 0.62
C SER A 39 13.60 1.81 1.18
N THR A 40 12.92 2.68 0.45
CA THR A 40 11.54 3.08 0.72
C THR A 40 10.65 2.57 -0.41
N TYR A 41 9.44 2.17 -0.06
CA TYR A 41 8.41 1.81 -1.02
C TYR A 41 7.35 2.90 -0.99
N GLU A 42 7.00 3.40 -2.16
CA GLU A 42 5.92 4.36 -2.34
C GLU A 42 4.80 3.65 -3.09
N GLU A 43 3.64 3.53 -2.45
CA GLU A 43 2.44 2.92 -3.02
C GLU A 43 1.43 4.02 -3.35
N VAL A 44 0.62 3.83 -4.39
CA VAL A 44 -0.48 4.74 -4.72
C VAL A 44 -1.57 4.57 -3.67
N GLU A 45 -1.92 5.65 -2.98
CA GLU A 45 -3.04 5.67 -2.05
C GLU A 45 -4.34 6.01 -2.80
N ILE A 46 -5.41 5.27 -2.52
CA ILE A 46 -6.76 5.59 -3.01
C ILE A 46 -7.32 6.69 -2.10
N LEU A 47 -7.15 7.94 -2.52
CA LEU A 47 -7.77 9.08 -1.85
C LEU A 47 -9.28 9.12 -2.14
N ASP A 48 -10.07 9.51 -1.14
CA ASP A 48 -11.49 9.85 -1.25
C ASP A 48 -12.50 8.74 -1.57
N LEU A 49 -12.17 7.47 -1.33
CA LEU A 49 -13.14 6.38 -1.41
C LEU A 49 -13.89 6.19 -0.08
N MET A 50 -15.21 6.33 -0.09
CA MET A 50 -16.09 6.06 1.04
C MET A 50 -16.82 4.73 0.89
N ILE A 51 -16.81 3.93 1.96
CA ILE A 51 -17.51 2.65 2.04
C ILE A 51 -18.80 2.85 2.83
N VAL A 52 -19.94 2.59 2.18
CA VAL A 52 -21.25 2.56 2.82
C VAL A 52 -21.49 1.13 3.34
N LYS A 53 -21.49 0.96 4.65
CA LYS A 53 -21.75 -0.31 5.32
C LYS A 53 -23.24 -0.64 5.29
N ARG A 54 -23.60 -1.91 5.55
CA ARG A 54 -25.00 -2.39 5.53
C ARG A 54 -25.91 -1.69 6.55
N ASP A 55 -25.34 -1.19 7.63
CA ASP A 55 -26.02 -0.38 8.65
C ASP A 55 -26.15 1.10 8.26
N GLY A 56 -25.76 1.47 7.03
CA GLY A 56 -25.79 2.83 6.50
C GLY A 56 -24.62 3.72 6.92
N ARG A 57 -23.69 3.21 7.76
CA ARG A 57 -22.52 3.98 8.18
C ARG A 57 -21.55 4.18 7.03
N ARG A 58 -20.96 5.37 6.95
CA ARG A 58 -19.93 5.72 5.97
C ARG A 58 -18.57 5.72 6.65
N GLU A 59 -17.64 4.96 6.10
CA GLU A 59 -16.26 4.94 6.56
C GLU A 59 -15.33 5.20 5.38
N SER A 60 -14.22 5.91 5.61
CA SER A 60 -13.16 5.99 4.62
C SER A 60 -12.62 4.58 4.33
N TYR A 61 -12.33 4.31 3.06
CA TYR A 61 -11.65 3.09 2.66
C TYR A 61 -10.34 2.95 3.44
N ASN A 62 -10.16 1.79 4.04
CA ASN A 62 -8.94 1.45 4.75
C ASN A 62 -8.46 0.09 4.24
N ARG A 63 -7.28 0.10 3.61
CA ARG A 63 -6.64 -1.10 3.05
C ARG A 63 -6.41 -2.19 4.09
N GLU A 64 -6.07 -1.84 5.34
CA GLU A 64 -5.86 -2.83 6.41
C GLU A 64 -7.13 -3.61 6.74
N LYS A 65 -8.31 -2.96 6.68
CA LYS A 65 -9.60 -3.64 6.85
C LYS A 65 -9.85 -4.66 5.74
N LEU A 66 -9.53 -4.31 4.48
CA LEU A 66 -9.63 -5.22 3.34
C LEU A 66 -8.69 -6.42 3.51
N VAL A 67 -7.42 -6.17 3.82
CA VAL A 67 -6.39 -7.19 4.05
C VAL A 67 -6.81 -8.15 5.15
N ASN A 68 -7.24 -7.63 6.30
CA ASN A 68 -7.64 -8.46 7.44
C ASN A 68 -8.89 -9.28 7.14
N GLY A 69 -9.86 -8.72 6.41
CA GLY A 69 -11.04 -9.46 5.94
C GLY A 69 -10.67 -10.63 5.03
N LEU A 70 -9.85 -10.36 4.01
CA LEU A 70 -9.38 -11.38 3.08
C LEU A 70 -8.53 -12.45 3.77
N LYS A 71 -7.68 -12.05 4.73
CA LYS A 71 -6.83 -12.97 5.49
C LYS A 71 -7.67 -13.96 6.30
N LYS A 72 -8.71 -13.48 7.00
CA LYS A 72 -9.67 -14.34 7.72
C LYS A 72 -10.40 -15.30 6.77
N SER A 73 -10.85 -14.82 5.61
CA SER A 73 -11.52 -15.68 4.62
C SER A 73 -10.59 -16.75 4.01
N CYS A 74 -9.29 -16.48 3.95
CA CYS A 74 -8.30 -17.34 3.32
C CYS A 74 -7.51 -18.22 4.31
N GLU A 75 -7.80 -18.15 5.61
CA GLU A 75 -7.01 -18.79 6.68
C GLU A 75 -6.89 -20.32 6.53
N LYS A 76 -7.91 -20.97 5.96
CA LYS A 76 -7.93 -22.43 5.70
C LYS A 76 -7.49 -22.80 4.28
N ARG A 77 -6.95 -21.87 3.49
CA ARG A 77 -6.55 -22.10 2.10
C ARG A 77 -5.05 -21.84 1.93
N PRO A 78 -4.30 -22.73 1.26
CA PRO A 78 -2.91 -22.48 0.93
C PRO A 78 -2.82 -21.42 -0.16
N ILE A 79 -2.67 -20.16 0.23
CA ILE A 79 -2.45 -19.03 -0.68
C ILE A 79 -1.06 -18.46 -0.42
N THR A 80 -0.26 -18.33 -1.48
CA THR A 80 1.05 -17.70 -1.40
C THR A 80 0.91 -16.20 -1.13
N GLN A 81 1.85 -15.61 -0.37
CA GLN A 81 1.84 -14.17 -0.10
C GLN A 81 1.82 -13.33 -1.39
N ASP A 82 2.52 -13.79 -2.44
CA ASP A 82 2.56 -13.09 -3.71
C ASP A 82 1.18 -13.05 -4.38
N ARG A 83 0.46 -14.17 -4.40
CA ARG A 83 -0.90 -14.25 -4.96
C ARG A 83 -1.88 -13.41 -4.14
N PHE A 84 -1.73 -13.38 -2.83
CA PHE A 84 -2.54 -12.56 -1.93
C PHE A 84 -2.35 -11.07 -2.20
N LYS A 85 -1.10 -10.61 -2.35
CA LYS A 85 -0.79 -9.21 -2.72
C LYS A 85 -1.39 -8.84 -4.07
N ARG A 86 -1.21 -9.68 -5.09
CA ARG A 86 -1.79 -9.45 -6.43
C ARG A 86 -3.31 -9.31 -6.40
N LEU A 87 -3.99 -10.11 -5.58
CA LEU A 87 -5.45 -10.03 -5.41
C LEU A 87 -5.87 -8.68 -4.83
N ILE A 88 -5.20 -8.22 -3.77
CA ILE A 88 -5.50 -6.91 -3.15
C ILE A 88 -5.32 -5.79 -4.17
N HIS A 89 -4.20 -5.79 -4.90
CA HIS A 89 -3.93 -4.80 -5.93
C HIS A 89 -4.93 -4.84 -7.09
N ALA A 90 -5.43 -6.02 -7.46
CA ALA A 90 -6.47 -6.14 -8.47
C ALA A 90 -7.79 -5.51 -7.99
N ILE A 91 -8.20 -5.78 -6.75
CA ILE A 91 -9.38 -5.17 -6.13
C ILE A 91 -9.22 -3.65 -6.09
N GLU A 92 -8.09 -3.13 -5.61
CA GLU A 92 -7.80 -1.70 -5.54
C GLU A 92 -7.85 -1.01 -6.91
N ARG A 93 -7.32 -1.67 -7.95
CA ARG A 93 -7.40 -1.19 -9.33
C ARG A 93 -8.85 -1.13 -9.82
N ASP A 94 -9.65 -2.14 -9.53
CA ASP A 94 -11.06 -2.17 -9.94
C ASP A 94 -11.86 -1.08 -9.20
N LEU A 95 -11.58 -0.86 -7.91
CA LEU A 95 -12.16 0.23 -7.12
C LEU A 95 -11.83 1.60 -7.73
N GLN A 96 -10.58 1.85 -8.09
CA GLN A 96 -10.17 3.09 -8.77
C GLN A 96 -10.83 3.25 -10.15
N ARG A 97 -10.95 2.15 -10.91
CA ARG A 97 -11.56 2.16 -12.24
C ARG A 97 -13.04 2.54 -12.21
N LEU A 98 -13.75 2.19 -11.14
CA LEU A 98 -15.16 2.55 -10.96
C LEU A 98 -15.38 4.07 -10.90
N LYS A 99 -14.36 4.88 -10.56
CA LYS A 99 -14.43 6.35 -10.40
C LYS A 99 -15.63 6.81 -9.53
N LYS A 100 -16.07 5.95 -8.61
CA LYS A 100 -17.14 6.26 -7.67
C LYS A 100 -16.51 6.68 -6.35
N SER A 101 -16.99 7.80 -5.82
CA SER A 101 -16.61 8.28 -4.48
C SER A 101 -17.21 7.42 -3.38
N GLU A 102 -18.30 6.68 -3.66
CA GLU A 102 -19.00 5.84 -2.68
C GLU A 102 -19.24 4.42 -3.22
N ILE A 103 -18.94 3.40 -2.39
CA ILE A 103 -19.17 1.98 -2.69
C ILE A 103 -19.85 1.29 -1.51
N THR A 104 -20.90 0.53 -1.79
CA THR A 104 -21.63 -0.24 -0.76
C THR A 104 -20.97 -1.60 -0.49
N SER A 105 -20.88 -1.98 0.78
CA SER A 105 -20.25 -3.22 1.27
C SER A 105 -21.22 -4.33 1.65
#